data_AF-A0A495II80-F1
#
_entry.id   AF-A0A495II80-F1
#
_cell.length_a   1.000
_cell.length_b   1.000
_cell.length_c   1.000
_cell.angle_alpha   90.00
_cell.angle_beta   90.00
_cell.angle_gamma   90.00
#
_symmetry.space_group_name_H-M   'P 1'
#
loop_
_entity.id
_entity.type
_entity.pdbx_description
1 polymer ?
#
loop_
_entity_poly.entity_id
_entity_poly.type
_entity_poly.pdbx_seq_one_letter_code
_entity_poly.pdbx_strand_id
1 'polypeptide(L)'
;MRTVEDYVNDVIPRVYMPVMSELLTEQELSTLELSIRAAPDGAALPGDFVIGTDEEWLVVTVHGEQFNAWLAADMTDDENRQRFSSDLQDWIAETSFGWGQLRGTM
;
A
#
# COMPACT_ATOMS: atom_id res chain seq x y z
N MET A 1 -5.40 -16.26 11.31
CA MET A 1 -6.19 -15.12 10.78
C MET A 1 -5.63 -13.87 11.40
N ARG A 2 -5.39 -12.83 10.60
CA ARG A 2 -4.80 -11.56 11.04
C ARG A 2 -5.88 -10.48 10.99
N THR A 3 -5.87 -9.59 11.97
CA THR A 3 -6.77 -8.45 12.05
C THR A 3 -6.21 -7.23 11.31
N VAL A 4 -7.02 -6.19 11.12
CA VAL A 4 -6.55 -4.87 10.65
C VAL A 4 -5.40 -4.38 11.52
N GLU A 5 -5.51 -4.51 12.85
CA GLU A 5 -4.48 -4.09 13.79
C GLU A 5 -3.17 -4.89 13.59
N ASP A 6 -3.24 -6.20 13.37
CA ASP A 6 -2.06 -7.01 13.04
C ASP A 6 -1.40 -6.55 11.74
N TYR A 7 -2.20 -6.19 10.73
CA TYR A 7 -1.67 -5.68 9.47
C TYR A 7 -1.00 -4.33 9.63
N VAL A 8 -1.62 -3.40 10.36
CA VAL A 8 -1.09 -2.05 10.59
C VAL A 8 0.21 -2.11 11.40
N ASN A 9 0.27 -2.96 12.42
CA ASN A 9 1.39 -2.99 13.37
C ASN A 9 2.53 -3.93 12.98
N ASP A 10 2.28 -4.97 12.18
CA ASP A 10 3.32 -5.94 11.76
C ASP A 10 3.46 -6.01 10.23
N VAL A 11 2.40 -6.39 9.51
CA VAL A 11 2.52 -6.72 8.09
C VAL A 11 2.94 -5.52 7.24
N ILE A 12 2.32 -4.36 7.43
CA ILE A 12 2.65 -3.13 6.70
C ILE A 12 4.10 -2.72 6.94
N PRO A 13 4.58 -2.53 8.19
CA PRO A 13 5.97 -2.18 8.45
C PRO A 13 6.98 -3.21 7.92
N ARG A 14 6.65 -4.50 7.98
CA ARG A 14 7.59 -5.59 7.68
C ARG A 14 7.62 -5.98 6.19
N VAL A 15 6.49 -5.90 5.50
CA VAL A 15 6.32 -6.40 4.13
C VAL A 15 6.24 -5.27 3.12
N TYR A 16 5.33 -4.32 3.33
CA TYR A 16 5.01 -3.28 2.33
C TYR A 16 5.88 -2.03 2.48
N MET A 17 6.20 -1.62 3.71
CA MET A 17 7.02 -0.42 3.97
C MET A 17 8.42 -0.49 3.34
N PRO A 18 9.14 -1.62 3.33
CA PRO A 18 10.41 -1.72 2.62
C PRO A 18 10.28 -1.45 1.11
N VAL A 19 9.21 -1.93 0.48
CA VAL A 19 8.94 -1.69 -0.94
C VAL A 19 8.64 -0.23 -1.21
N MET A 20 7.77 0.38 -0.40
CA MET A 20 7.47 1.80 -0.51
C MET A 20 8.72 2.66 -0.31
N SER A 21 9.58 2.28 0.63
CA SER A 21 10.83 3.00 0.92
C SER A 21 11.87 2.87 -0.19
N GLU A 22 11.83 1.78 -0.95
CA GLU A 22 12.71 1.56 -2.10
C GLU A 22 12.20 2.31 -3.34
N LEU A 23 10.88 2.35 -3.55
CA LEU A 23 10.29 2.88 -4.77
C LEU A 23 9.93 4.36 -4.69
N LEU A 24 9.70 4.91 -3.50
CA LEU A 24 9.34 6.31 -3.28
C LEU A 24 10.55 7.12 -2.80
N THR A 25 10.59 8.40 -3.17
CA THR A 25 11.58 9.35 -2.63
C THR A 25 11.25 9.74 -1.18
N GLU A 26 12.22 10.30 -0.45
CA GLU A 26 11.98 10.83 0.91
C GLU A 26 10.84 11.87 0.94
N GLN A 27 10.73 12.68 -0.11
CA GLN A 27 9.68 13.69 -0.21
C GLN A 27 8.29 13.04 -0.41
N GLU A 28 8.20 12.04 -1.29
CA GLU A 28 6.98 11.28 -1.51
C GLU A 28 6.56 10.55 -0.24
N LEU A 29 7.50 9.87 0.44
CA LEU A 29 7.29 9.19 1.72
C LEU A 29 6.80 10.13 2.83
N SER A 30 7.24 11.39 2.84
CA SER A 30 6.77 12.37 3.82
C SER A 30 5.27 12.71 3.70
N THR A 31 4.66 12.37 2.56
CA THR A 31 3.23 12.55 2.29
C THR A 31 2.45 11.24 2.28
N LEU A 32 3.11 10.13 2.63
CA LEU A 32 2.52 8.80 2.60
C LEU A 32 1.44 8.67 3.68
N GLU A 33 0.24 8.35 3.25
CA GLU A 33 -0.86 7.95 4.12
C GLU A 33 -1.30 6.52 3.78
N LEU A 34 -1.52 5.70 4.81
CA LEU A 34 -1.91 4.31 4.67
C LEU A 34 -3.22 4.05 5.43
N SER A 35 -4.14 3.32 4.82
CA SER A 35 -5.34 2.84 5.50
C SER A 35 -5.78 1.50 4.93
N ILE A 36 -6.50 0.71 5.74
CA ILE A 36 -7.13 -0.53 5.28
C ILE A 36 -8.64 -0.28 5.14
N ARG A 37 -9.20 -0.65 4.00
CA ARG A 37 -10.61 -0.39 3.67
C ARG A 37 -11.26 -1.61 3.04
N ALA A 38 -12.57 -1.75 3.22
CA ALA A 38 -13.36 -2.78 2.57
C ALA A 38 -13.53 -2.48 1.07
N ALA A 39 -13.56 -3.51 0.22
CA ALA A 39 -14.02 -3.38 -1.16
C ALA A 39 -15.50 -3.80 -1.27
N PRO A 40 -16.25 -3.27 -2.26
CA PRO A 40 -15.89 -2.17 -3.14
C PRO A 40 -16.24 -0.78 -2.58
N ASP A 41 -16.84 -0.71 -1.39
CA ASP A 41 -17.43 0.52 -0.86
C ASP A 41 -16.41 1.51 -0.24
N GLY A 42 -15.17 1.06 -0.01
CA GLY A 42 -14.11 1.86 0.56
C GLY A 42 -14.33 2.23 2.02
N ALA A 43 -15.17 1.48 2.75
CA ALA A 43 -15.44 1.75 4.16
C ALA A 43 -14.19 1.47 5.02
N ALA A 44 -13.96 2.33 6.01
CA ALA A 44 -12.92 2.08 7.01
C ALA A 44 -13.31 0.88 7.88
N LEU A 45 -12.35 -0.02 8.09
CA LEU A 45 -12.55 -1.22 8.90
C LEU A 45 -12.05 -1.02 10.34
N PRO A 46 -12.75 -1.56 11.35
CA PRO A 46 -12.30 -1.49 12.73
C PRO A 46 -11.05 -2.36 12.93
N GLY A 47 -10.23 -2.02 13.94
CA GLY A 47 -8.93 -2.67 14.18
C GLY A 47 -9.01 -4.18 14.41
N ASP A 48 -10.09 -4.67 15.01
CA ASP A 48 -10.34 -6.09 15.31
C ASP A 48 -10.96 -6.86 14.13
N PHE A 49 -11.23 -6.20 13.01
CA PHE A 49 -11.76 -6.85 11.81
C PHE A 49 -10.73 -7.81 11.22
N VAL A 50 -11.18 -9.00 10.82
CA VAL A 50 -10.32 -10.07 10.29
C VAL A 50 -10.16 -9.95 8.79
N ILE A 51 -8.91 -9.76 8.33
CA ILE A 51 -8.55 -9.66 6.91
C ILE A 51 -8.65 -11.03 6.22
N GLY A 52 -9.14 -11.02 4.97
CA GLY A 52 -9.43 -12.20 4.18
C GLY A 52 -10.87 -12.70 4.32
N THR A 53 -11.77 -11.86 4.84
CA THR A 53 -13.20 -12.19 4.99
C THR A 53 -14.02 -11.58 3.85
N ASP A 54 -13.75 -10.32 3.49
CA ASP A 54 -14.56 -9.49 2.58
C ASP A 54 -13.69 -8.61 1.66
N GLU A 55 -12.74 -9.23 0.93
CA GLU A 55 -11.87 -8.62 -0.09
C GLU A 55 -11.38 -7.18 0.26
N GLU A 56 -10.37 -7.05 1.11
CA GLU A 56 -9.93 -5.75 1.62
C GLU A 56 -8.77 -5.13 0.80
N TRP A 57 -8.67 -3.79 0.82
CA TRP A 57 -7.59 -3.04 0.21
C TRP A 57 -6.65 -2.42 1.25
N LEU A 58 -5.35 -2.47 0.98
CA LEU A 58 -4.41 -1.47 1.44
C LEU A 58 -4.52 -0.26 0.52
N VAL A 59 -5.03 0.82 1.07
CA VAL A 59 -5.08 2.13 0.42
C VAL A 59 -3.79 2.88 0.73
N VAL A 60 -3.03 3.17 -0.32
CA VAL A 60 -1.81 3.97 -0.31
C VAL A 60 -2.13 5.32 -0.92
N THR A 61 -1.85 6.40 -0.20
CA THR A 61 -2.00 7.77 -0.72
C THR A 61 -0.66 8.49 -0.66
N VAL A 62 -0.21 9.05 -1.79
CA VAL A 62 1.02 9.84 -1.91
C VAL A 62 0.67 11.10 -2.68
N HIS A 63 1.04 12.27 -2.14
CA HIS A 63 0.68 13.57 -2.73
C HIS A 63 -0.82 13.73 -3.05
N GLY A 64 -1.70 13.04 -2.31
CA GLY A 64 -3.15 13.06 -2.54
C GLY A 64 -3.65 12.17 -3.70
N GLU A 65 -2.75 11.48 -4.40
CA GLU A 65 -3.10 10.45 -5.38
C GLU A 65 -3.19 9.07 -4.69
N GLN A 66 -4.18 8.27 -5.07
CA GLN A 66 -4.52 7.02 -4.38
C GLN A 66 -4.21 5.79 -5.24
N PHE A 67 -3.63 4.78 -4.60
CA PHE A 67 -3.43 3.42 -5.08
C PHE A 67 -4.09 2.43 -4.12
N ASN A 68 -4.83 1.45 -4.66
CA ASN A 68 -5.48 0.41 -3.87
C ASN A 68 -4.86 -0.95 -4.20
N ALA A 69 -4.14 -1.53 -3.25
CA ALA A 69 -3.59 -2.88 -3.37
C ALA A 69 -4.49 -3.89 -2.64
N TRP A 70 -4.85 -4.98 -3.30
CA TRP A 70 -5.59 -6.06 -2.65
C TRP A 70 -4.76 -6.71 -1.55
N LEU A 71 -5.36 -6.89 -0.37
CA LEU A 71 -4.78 -7.67 0.71
C LEU A 71 -5.05 -9.16 0.44
N ALA A 72 -3.99 -9.93 0.19
CA ALA A 72 -4.07 -11.38 0.00
C ALA A 72 -3.50 -12.09 1.22
N ALA A 73 -4.35 -12.38 2.20
CA ALA A 73 -3.96 -13.02 3.46
C ALA A 73 -3.49 -14.48 3.30
N ASP A 74 -3.80 -15.11 2.17
CA ASP A 74 -3.40 -16.46 1.79
C ASP A 74 -2.03 -16.51 1.09
N MET A 75 -1.51 -15.38 0.59
CA MET A 75 -0.18 -15.26 0.00
C MET A 75 0.91 -15.18 1.06
N THR A 76 2.08 -15.72 0.74
CA THR A 76 3.29 -15.53 1.54
C THR A 76 3.72 -14.06 1.54
N ASP A 77 4.58 -13.68 2.50
CA ASP A 77 5.08 -12.32 2.57
C ASP A 77 5.89 -11.94 1.30
N ASP A 78 6.63 -12.89 0.71
CA ASP A 78 7.42 -12.64 -0.50
C ASP A 78 6.54 -12.48 -1.74
N GLU A 79 5.47 -13.28 -1.88
CA GLU A 79 4.48 -13.11 -2.94
C GLU A 79 3.75 -11.77 -2.83
N ASN A 80 3.33 -11.42 -1.61
CA ASN A 80 2.73 -10.12 -1.32
C ASN A 80 3.68 -8.97 -1.67
N ARG A 81 4.97 -9.09 -1.32
CA ARG A 81 5.99 -8.09 -1.64
C ARG A 81 6.17 -7.94 -3.15
N GLN A 82 6.30 -9.05 -3.87
CA GLN A 82 6.54 -9.05 -5.31
C GLN A 82 5.37 -8.42 -6.07
N ARG A 83 4.15 -8.85 -5.75
CA ARG A 83 2.93 -8.31 -6.37
C ARG A 83 2.78 -6.81 -6.09
N PHE A 84 2.89 -6.43 -4.80
CA PHE A 84 2.75 -5.03 -4.40
C PHE A 84 3.82 -4.14 -5.06
N SER A 85 5.06 -4.62 -5.19
CA SER A 85 6.13 -3.90 -5.89
C SER A 85 5.79 -3.67 -7.36
N SER A 86 5.33 -4.70 -8.07
CA SER A 86 4.92 -4.58 -9.48
C SER A 86 3.77 -3.58 -9.63
N ASP A 87 2.70 -3.74 -8.85
CA ASP A 87 1.51 -2.89 -8.94
C ASP A 87 1.84 -1.43 -8.56
N LEU A 88 2.69 -1.23 -7.56
CA LEU A 88 3.10 0.11 -7.13
C LEU A 88 4.02 0.80 -8.17
N GLN A 89 4.91 0.06 -8.83
CA GLN A 89 5.74 0.60 -9.92
C GLN A 89 4.89 1.07 -11.09
N ASP A 90 3.92 0.25 -11.51
CA ASP A 90 3.01 0.58 -12.60
C ASP A 90 2.18 1.82 -12.24
N TRP A 91 1.64 1.87 -11.02
CA TRP A 91 0.91 3.05 -10.55
C TRP A 91 1.79 4.31 -10.46
N ILE A 92 3.00 4.24 -9.91
CA ILE A 92 3.93 5.39 -9.88
C ILE A 92 4.17 5.89 -11.31
N ALA A 93 4.35 4.97 -12.26
CA ALA A 93 4.51 5.28 -13.67
C ALA A 93 3.22 5.81 -14.33
N GLU A 94 2.11 5.99 -13.63
CA GLU A 94 0.89 6.64 -14.13
C GLU A 94 0.58 7.96 -13.38
N THR A 95 1.19 8.17 -12.21
CA THR A 95 0.94 9.34 -11.34
C THR A 95 1.58 10.63 -11.85
N SER A 96 0.99 11.76 -11.47
CA SER A 96 1.52 13.07 -11.86
C SER A 96 2.88 13.38 -11.23
N PHE A 97 3.16 12.85 -10.04
CA PHE A 97 4.44 13.01 -9.35
C PHE A 97 5.54 12.07 -9.90
N GLY A 98 5.17 10.93 -10.48
CA GLY A 98 6.11 9.96 -11.05
C GLY A 98 6.74 10.39 -12.39
N TRP A 99 6.03 11.20 -13.19
CA TRP A 99 6.47 11.61 -14.53
C TRP A 99 7.32 12.89 -14.61
N GLY A 100 7.47 13.70 -13.55
CA GLY A 100 8.26 14.93 -13.67
C GLY A 100 8.47 15.80 -12.42
N GLN A 101 9.61 16.52 -12.45
CA GLN A 101 10.14 17.52 -11.50
C GLN A 101 10.56 17.06 -10.09
N LEU A 102 9.92 16.06 -9.47
CA LEU A 102 10.25 15.64 -8.09
C LEU A 102 11.28 14.50 -8.02
N ARG A 103 11.25 13.58 -8.99
CA ARG A 103 12.36 12.64 -9.24
C ARG A 103 13.33 13.31 -10.19
N GLY A 104 14.17 14.19 -9.64
CA GLY A 104 15.13 14.99 -10.41
C GLY A 104 15.90 14.14 -11.43
N THR A 105 16.21 14.75 -12.58
CA THR A 105 17.22 14.23 -13.51
C THR A 105 18.47 13.83 -12.72
N MET A 106 18.95 12.60 -12.95
CA MET A 106 20.26 12.13 -12.51
C MET A 106 21.36 13.17 -12.75
#